data_AF-A0A1F4JPS4-F1
#
_entry.id   AF-A0A1F4JPS4-F1
#
_cell.length_a   1.000
_cell.length_b   1.000
_cell.length_c   1.000
_cell.angle_alpha   90.00
_cell.angle_beta   90.00
_cell.angle_gamma   90.00
#
_symmetry.space_group_name_H-M   'P 1'
#
loop_
_entity.id
_entity.type
_entity.pdbx_description
1 polymer ?
#
loop_
_entity_poly.entity_id
_entity_poly.type
_entity_poly.pdbx_seq_one_letter_code
_entity_poly.pdbx_strand_id
1 'polypeptide(L)'
;MSWTKLPKGEFTGIDWAKPNATTGFDPYLVWAEADSFSGYGDKRPKWLPVAIELKPDTTVQQFIAAASSKWLHVPPVYTSRAAPTGLRFCTARVRPAFFKHFQPGGSLHALVLRLELGLPAAEYADDSAVSPPAKPPVHSSGPAWQAETQAEGLLSGKVLALIDDSLALAHASFLHQGKARTRYFWRQDAQGKGRTPESMGYGHELTAADINAAMQANTYNGLVDESAVYVALGLSTLGRKMPRREHFFHALDTSVSHGTHVMDLAAGPCTLLAQMANVPPTFDAPPSWALADDDASRAALIAVQLDYDTVRDTSGGSMNVHVLDGLMYVLSRCAADAKVTANISFGTLAGPHDGTSLLEAAMDELIGLLQGRLQIALAAGNSYQLRTHANATLLKNEQVVLHWRALPDDSTQSFVEIWVEEDRDGLEIAITPPGRAALPPLKFGESRMWTGGGKQPLCALIYPKTVATGQRGTCALLAVAPTFSFDDKTATAPNGVWQITLTNTGKKAVTVDAYVERDDVV
;
A
#
# COMPACT_ATOMS: atom_id res chain seq x y z
N MET A 1 7.34 21.83 -28.91
CA MET A 1 6.68 21.74 -27.59
C MET A 1 7.68 22.13 -26.52
N SER A 2 7.21 22.51 -25.33
CA SER A 2 8.09 22.93 -24.24
C SER A 2 7.60 22.39 -22.90
N TRP A 3 8.55 22.11 -22.02
CA TRP A 3 8.30 21.86 -20.62
C TRP A 3 7.85 23.12 -19.89
N THR A 4 6.97 22.94 -18.91
CA THR A 4 6.58 23.91 -17.90
C THR A 4 7.23 23.51 -16.57
N LYS A 5 7.54 24.51 -15.73
CA LYS A 5 8.04 24.25 -14.37
C LYS A 5 6.95 23.61 -13.53
N LEU A 6 7.33 22.75 -12.59
CA LEU A 6 6.43 22.24 -11.56
C LEU A 6 5.88 23.41 -10.71
N PRO A 7 4.66 23.32 -10.18
CA PRO A 7 4.09 24.37 -9.34
C PRO A 7 4.71 24.34 -7.94
N LYS A 8 4.41 25.37 -7.14
CA LYS A 8 4.59 25.27 -5.69
C LYS A 8 3.49 24.37 -5.14
N GLY A 9 3.88 23.32 -4.41
CA GLY A 9 2.94 22.44 -3.74
C GLY A 9 2.05 23.21 -2.77
N GLU A 10 0.75 23.05 -2.91
CA GLU A 10 -0.22 23.74 -2.08
C GLU A 10 -0.42 23.04 -0.73
N PHE A 11 -0.21 21.72 -0.66
CA PHE A 11 -0.28 20.96 0.61
C PHE A 11 1.02 21.05 1.40
N THR A 12 2.13 20.73 0.76
CA THR A 12 3.49 20.69 1.34
C THR A 12 4.09 22.09 1.50
N GLY A 13 3.66 23.06 0.69
CA GLY A 13 4.26 24.39 0.62
C GLY A 13 5.62 24.45 -0.08
N ILE A 14 6.09 23.32 -0.64
CA ILE A 14 7.40 23.19 -1.28
C ILE A 14 7.36 23.85 -2.67
N ASP A 15 8.38 24.64 -2.99
CA ASP A 15 8.53 25.21 -4.34
C ASP A 15 9.27 24.19 -5.23
N TRP A 16 8.51 23.30 -5.86
CA TRP A 16 9.06 22.21 -6.69
C TRP A 16 9.77 22.71 -7.96
N ALA A 17 9.61 23.97 -8.33
CA ALA A 17 10.34 24.58 -9.43
C ALA A 17 11.82 24.88 -9.10
N LYS A 18 12.19 24.90 -7.81
CA LYS A 18 13.56 25.19 -7.38
C LYS A 18 14.51 24.02 -7.69
N PRO A 19 15.79 24.29 -7.99
CA PRO A 19 16.79 23.25 -8.19
C PRO A 19 16.86 22.29 -6.99
N ASN A 20 16.88 20.99 -7.27
CA ASN A 20 16.91 19.89 -6.29
C ASN A 20 15.71 19.84 -5.33
N ALA A 21 14.63 20.59 -5.53
CA ALA A 21 13.48 20.57 -4.63
C ALA A 21 12.80 19.19 -4.55
N THR A 22 12.83 18.42 -5.64
CA THR A 22 12.30 17.05 -5.73
C THR A 22 13.25 15.99 -5.17
N THR A 23 14.51 16.34 -4.85
CA THR A 23 15.51 15.36 -4.40
C THR A 23 15.23 14.90 -2.97
N GLY A 24 15.19 13.58 -2.78
CA GLY A 24 14.88 12.94 -1.50
C GLY A 24 13.39 12.88 -1.15
N PHE A 25 12.51 13.29 -2.08
CA PHE A 25 11.08 13.15 -1.95
C PHE A 25 10.57 11.97 -2.77
N ASP A 26 9.40 11.50 -2.39
CA ASP A 26 8.59 10.59 -3.18
C ASP A 26 8.11 11.32 -4.46
N PRO A 27 8.43 10.81 -5.67
CA PRO A 27 7.99 11.43 -6.91
C PRO A 27 6.47 11.41 -7.10
N TYR A 28 5.73 10.47 -6.50
CA TYR A 28 4.26 10.44 -6.56
C TYR A 28 3.64 11.62 -5.80
N LEU A 29 4.25 12.03 -4.67
CA LEU A 29 3.84 13.25 -3.96
C LEU A 29 4.07 14.52 -4.80
N VAL A 30 5.17 14.56 -5.55
CA VAL A 30 5.45 15.70 -6.46
C VAL A 30 4.41 15.77 -7.57
N TRP A 31 4.01 14.62 -8.14
CA TRP A 31 2.94 14.55 -9.13
C TRP A 31 1.59 14.96 -8.54
N ALA A 32 1.22 14.44 -7.38
CA ALA A 32 -0.01 14.79 -6.67
C ALA A 32 -0.10 16.30 -6.38
N GLU A 33 1.02 16.97 -6.11
CA GLU A 33 1.04 18.43 -5.98
C GLU A 33 0.94 19.15 -7.34
N ALA A 34 1.50 18.56 -8.39
CA ALA A 34 1.51 19.13 -9.73
C ALA A 34 0.11 19.14 -10.37
N ASP A 35 -0.65 18.07 -10.17
CA ASP A 35 -2.02 17.92 -10.68
C ASP A 35 -3.10 18.38 -9.68
N SER A 36 -2.69 18.89 -8.52
CA SER A 36 -3.56 19.31 -7.41
C SER A 36 -4.39 18.19 -6.78
N PHE A 37 -3.82 16.98 -6.72
CA PHE A 37 -4.39 15.75 -6.17
C PHE A 37 -5.58 15.24 -6.99
N SER A 38 -5.64 15.57 -8.29
CA SER A 38 -6.78 15.22 -9.14
C SER A 38 -7.00 13.70 -9.27
N GLY A 39 -5.93 12.90 -9.22
CA GLY A 39 -6.00 11.44 -9.19
C GLY A 39 -6.43 10.82 -7.86
N TYR A 40 -6.59 11.63 -6.81
CA TYR A 40 -6.87 11.20 -5.44
C TYR A 40 -8.21 11.75 -4.92
N GLY A 41 -9.14 12.07 -5.82
CA GLY A 41 -10.49 12.55 -5.51
C GLY A 41 -10.72 14.06 -5.67
N ASP A 42 -11.99 14.47 -5.54
CA ASP A 42 -12.45 15.84 -5.84
C ASP A 42 -11.94 16.93 -4.88
N LYS A 43 -11.43 16.52 -3.71
CA LYS A 43 -11.01 17.44 -2.65
C LYS A 43 -9.61 17.08 -2.20
N ARG A 44 -8.80 18.11 -2.02
CA ARG A 44 -7.50 17.97 -1.39
C ARG A 44 -7.65 17.33 -0.01
N PRO A 45 -6.82 16.32 0.32
CA PRO A 45 -6.81 15.72 1.65
C PRO A 45 -6.48 16.76 2.73
N LYS A 46 -7.13 16.68 3.89
CA LYS A 46 -6.73 17.48 5.08
C LYS A 46 -5.58 16.86 5.84
N TRP A 47 -5.54 15.54 5.84
CA TRP A 47 -4.50 14.70 6.42
C TRP A 47 -3.94 13.85 5.29
N LEU A 48 -2.63 13.67 5.24
CA LEU A 48 -1.97 12.83 4.26
C LEU A 48 -1.46 11.58 4.97
N PRO A 49 -1.84 10.36 4.55
CA PRO A 49 -1.24 9.15 5.05
C PRO A 49 0.17 9.04 4.45
N VAL A 50 1.14 8.71 5.29
CA VAL A 50 2.55 8.56 4.89
C VAL A 50 3.17 7.38 5.61
N ALA A 51 4.08 6.71 4.93
CA ALA A 51 5.04 5.80 5.56
C ALA A 51 6.34 6.56 5.81
N ILE A 52 6.95 6.37 6.97
CA ILE A 52 8.11 7.14 7.44
C ILE A 52 9.21 6.19 7.86
N GLU A 53 10.43 6.44 7.38
CA GLU A 53 11.65 5.88 7.94
C GLU A 53 12.39 6.96 8.74
N LEU A 54 12.77 6.63 9.97
CA LEU A 54 13.56 7.48 10.84
C LEU A 54 15.06 7.23 10.65
N LYS A 55 15.86 8.28 10.85
CA LYS A 55 17.32 8.18 10.81
C LYS A 55 17.82 7.19 11.87
N PRO A 56 19.01 6.59 11.66
CA PRO A 56 19.65 5.76 12.69
C PRO A 56 19.62 6.42 14.07
N ASP A 57 19.47 5.61 15.11
CA ASP A 57 19.39 6.02 16.52
C ASP A 57 18.18 6.88 16.91
N THR A 58 17.24 7.13 15.99
CA THR A 58 15.98 7.81 16.27
C THR A 58 14.85 6.82 16.49
N THR A 59 14.23 6.87 17.66
CA THR A 59 13.05 6.07 18.00
C THR A 59 11.77 6.78 17.57
N VAL A 60 10.69 6.01 17.31
CA VAL A 60 9.35 6.56 17.06
C VAL A 60 8.88 7.47 18.20
N GLN A 61 9.24 7.16 19.45
CA GLN A 61 8.89 7.99 20.61
C GLN A 61 9.57 9.36 20.58
N GLN A 62 10.87 9.43 20.22
CA GLN A 62 11.58 10.70 20.03
C GLN A 62 10.98 11.51 18.87
N PHE A 63 10.64 10.84 17.77
CA PHE A 63 9.97 11.47 16.63
C PHE A 63 8.64 12.12 17.02
N ILE A 64 7.77 11.41 17.74
CA ILE A 64 6.49 11.94 18.23
C ILE A 64 6.72 13.10 19.21
N ALA A 65 7.71 12.98 20.11
CA ALA A 65 8.03 14.02 21.10
C ALA A 65 8.53 15.33 20.47
N ALA A 66 9.18 15.26 19.30
CA ALA A 66 9.64 16.43 18.53
C ALA A 66 8.53 17.08 17.67
N ALA A 67 7.31 16.53 17.72
CA ALA A 67 6.18 16.91 16.88
C ALA A 67 4.99 17.46 17.67
N SER A 68 3.88 17.71 16.98
CA SER A 68 2.62 18.09 17.60
C SER A 68 1.45 17.27 17.08
N SER A 69 0.58 16.82 17.99
CA SER A 69 -0.68 16.14 17.66
C SER A 69 -1.63 16.97 16.79
N LYS A 70 -1.41 18.29 16.66
CA LYS A 70 -2.18 19.16 15.77
C LYS A 70 -1.91 18.88 14.28
N TRP A 71 -0.76 18.30 13.95
CA TRP A 71 -0.33 18.12 12.56
C TRP A 71 0.41 16.80 12.28
N LEU A 72 0.66 15.98 13.29
CA LEU A 72 1.16 14.61 13.17
C LEU A 72 0.31 13.69 14.04
N HIS A 73 -0.11 12.56 13.48
CA HIS A 73 -0.69 11.46 14.23
C HIS A 73 -0.02 10.15 13.81
N VAL A 74 0.60 9.46 14.77
CA VAL A 74 1.17 8.12 14.59
C VAL A 74 0.30 7.13 15.35
N PRO A 75 -0.12 6.00 14.74
CA PRO A 75 -0.91 5.00 15.43
C PRO A 75 -0.23 4.52 16.74
N PRO A 76 -0.97 4.35 17.85
CA PRO A 76 -0.37 3.97 19.14
C PRO A 76 0.47 2.69 19.12
N VAL A 77 0.17 1.76 18.20
CA VAL A 77 0.87 0.48 18.03
C VAL A 77 2.38 0.64 17.87
N TYR A 78 2.85 1.73 17.25
CA TYR A 78 4.26 2.01 17.02
C TYR A 78 5.02 2.45 18.28
N THR A 79 4.28 2.66 19.39
CA THR A 79 4.84 2.95 20.72
C THR A 79 4.33 1.98 21.79
N SER A 80 3.58 0.95 21.39
CA SER A 80 3.04 -0.09 22.26
C SER A 80 3.87 -1.37 22.17
N ARG A 81 3.51 -2.41 22.93
CA ARG A 81 4.37 -3.60 23.20
C ARG A 81 4.54 -4.46 21.96
N ALA A 82 3.71 -4.18 20.96
CA ALA A 82 3.81 -4.73 19.63
C ALA A 82 5.08 -4.25 18.92
N ALA A 83 5.50 -3.01 19.15
CA ALA A 83 6.66 -2.40 18.53
C ALA A 83 7.95 -2.94 19.18
N PRO A 84 8.79 -3.67 18.44
CA PRO A 84 10.07 -4.11 18.97
C PRO A 84 10.99 -2.92 19.25
N THR A 85 11.85 -3.08 20.26
CA THR A 85 12.87 -2.07 20.58
C THR A 85 13.80 -1.87 19.38
N GLY A 86 13.98 -0.63 18.97
CA GLY A 86 14.82 -0.28 17.82
C GLY A 86 14.06 -0.07 16.50
N LEU A 87 12.73 -0.28 16.47
CA LEU A 87 11.92 0.01 15.28
C LEU A 87 12.04 1.49 14.87
N ARG A 88 12.40 1.74 13.61
CA ARG A 88 12.55 3.06 13.00
C ARG A 88 11.49 3.39 11.96
N PHE A 89 10.64 2.42 11.61
CA PHE A 89 9.57 2.60 10.64
C PHE A 89 8.23 2.83 11.33
N CYS A 90 7.46 3.79 10.85
CA CYS A 90 6.07 3.97 11.26
C CYS A 90 5.22 4.56 10.15
N THR A 91 3.92 4.32 10.21
CA THR A 91 2.94 5.09 9.45
C THR A 91 2.53 6.33 10.23
N ALA A 92 2.07 7.35 9.51
CA ALA A 92 1.52 8.54 10.12
C ALA A 92 0.45 9.17 9.23
N ARG A 93 -0.40 9.98 9.86
CA ARG A 93 -1.24 10.98 9.18
C ARG A 93 -0.61 12.34 9.45
N VAL A 94 -0.35 13.12 8.39
CA VAL A 94 0.31 14.44 8.49
C VAL A 94 -0.53 15.57 7.90
N ARG A 95 -0.45 16.77 8.48
CA ARG A 95 -1.04 18.00 7.93
C ARG A 95 0.01 18.86 7.22
N PRO A 96 -0.37 19.90 6.45
CA PRO A 96 0.57 20.83 5.80
C PRO A 96 1.69 21.36 6.70
N ALA A 97 1.41 21.60 7.99
CA ALA A 97 2.41 22.09 8.92
C ALA A 97 3.59 21.12 9.12
N PHE A 98 3.38 19.80 8.97
CA PHE A 98 4.43 18.79 9.05
C PHE A 98 5.60 19.09 8.10
N PHE A 99 5.31 19.47 6.86
CA PHE A 99 6.34 19.70 5.84
C PHE A 99 7.26 20.89 6.16
N LYS A 100 6.78 21.87 6.94
CA LYS A 100 7.63 22.94 7.46
C LYS A 100 8.66 22.43 8.48
N HIS A 101 8.30 21.43 9.27
CA HIS A 101 9.17 20.81 10.26
C HIS A 101 10.10 19.73 9.66
N PHE A 102 9.69 19.13 8.53
CA PHE A 102 10.48 18.16 7.78
C PHE A 102 11.62 18.81 6.97
N GLN A 103 11.40 20.02 6.45
CA GLN A 103 12.39 20.79 5.70
C GLN A 103 13.62 21.19 6.54
N PRO A 104 14.78 21.50 5.91
CA PRO A 104 15.98 21.98 6.59
C PRO A 104 15.68 23.13 7.56
N GLY A 105 16.15 23.00 8.81
CA GLY A 105 15.88 23.94 9.90
C GLY A 105 14.62 23.64 10.72
N GLY A 106 13.78 22.70 10.29
CA GLY A 106 12.63 22.22 11.04
C GLY A 106 12.98 21.17 12.11
N SER A 107 12.10 20.98 13.09
CA SER A 107 12.34 20.08 14.24
C SER A 107 12.43 18.60 13.88
N LEU A 108 11.92 18.18 12.71
CA LEU A 108 11.90 16.80 12.26
C LEU A 108 13.00 16.48 11.24
N HIS A 109 13.67 17.48 10.70
CA HIS A 109 14.68 17.31 9.64
C HIS A 109 15.86 16.41 10.06
N ALA A 110 16.24 16.47 11.33
CA ALA A 110 17.30 15.63 11.88
C ALA A 110 16.83 14.20 12.22
N LEU A 111 15.52 13.95 12.23
CA LEU A 111 14.90 12.72 12.74
C LEU A 111 14.35 11.83 11.63
N VAL A 112 13.74 12.44 10.60
CA VAL A 112 13.15 11.71 9.48
C VAL A 112 14.20 11.52 8.39
N LEU A 113 14.38 10.29 7.94
CA LEU A 113 15.28 9.96 6.83
C LEU A 113 14.56 10.17 5.49
N ARG A 114 13.38 9.56 5.35
CA ARG A 114 12.53 9.64 4.15
C ARG A 114 11.07 9.40 4.50
N LEU A 115 10.19 9.79 3.58
CA LEU A 115 8.76 9.52 3.65
C LEU A 115 8.22 9.19 2.27
N GLU A 116 7.21 8.32 2.24
CA GLU A 116 6.45 7.93 1.06
C GLU A 116 4.98 8.30 1.24
N LEU A 117 4.34 8.72 0.14
CA LEU A 117 2.92 8.99 0.06
C LEU A 117 2.15 7.67 0.19
N GLY A 118 1.22 7.61 1.14
CA GLY A 118 0.35 6.45 1.36
C GLY A 118 -1.10 6.69 0.96
N LEU A 119 -1.38 7.68 0.12
CA LEU A 119 -2.74 8.03 -0.30
C LEU A 119 -3.13 7.21 -1.53
N PRO A 120 -4.27 6.49 -1.53
CA PRO A 120 -4.67 5.71 -2.69
C PRO A 120 -5.09 6.61 -3.85
N ALA A 121 -4.53 6.39 -5.03
CA ALA A 121 -4.99 7.00 -6.27
C ALA A 121 -6.32 6.36 -6.67
N ALA A 122 -7.42 6.92 -6.18
CA ALA A 122 -8.78 6.53 -6.51
C ALA A 122 -9.68 7.75 -6.54
N GLU A 123 -10.74 7.71 -7.36
CA GLU A 123 -11.83 8.70 -7.36
C GLU A 123 -12.49 8.88 -5.96
N TYR A 124 -12.22 7.96 -5.02
CA TYR A 124 -12.96 7.77 -3.78
C TYR A 124 -12.20 8.04 -2.48
N ALA A 125 -10.96 8.54 -2.52
CA ALA A 125 -10.20 8.80 -1.29
C ALA A 125 -10.94 9.79 -0.36
N ASP A 126 -11.68 9.25 0.61
CA ASP A 126 -12.45 10.03 1.58
C ASP A 126 -11.53 10.47 2.73
N ASP A 127 -11.58 11.76 3.05
CA ASP A 127 -10.98 12.39 4.23
C ASP A 127 -11.31 11.61 5.53
N SER A 128 -12.40 10.83 5.58
CA SER A 128 -12.80 10.02 6.75
C SER A 128 -11.90 8.80 7.01
N ALA A 129 -11.39 8.13 5.98
CA ALA A 129 -10.42 7.04 6.10
C ALA A 129 -9.02 7.56 6.48
N VAL A 130 -8.74 8.80 6.06
CA VAL A 130 -7.43 9.44 6.24
C VAL A 130 -7.36 10.32 7.49
N SER A 131 -8.50 10.67 8.09
CA SER A 131 -8.52 11.46 9.33
C SER A 131 -8.12 10.61 10.54
N PRO A 132 -7.28 11.12 11.46
CA PRO A 132 -7.06 10.47 12.73
C PRO A 132 -8.34 10.49 13.57
N PRO A 133 -8.49 9.58 14.54
CA PRO A 133 -9.67 9.52 15.40
C PRO A 133 -9.92 10.87 16.11
N ALA A 134 -11.20 11.24 16.27
CA ALA A 134 -11.63 12.54 16.81
C ALA A 134 -11.11 12.84 18.23
N LYS A 135 -10.69 11.82 18.98
CA LYS A 135 -9.94 11.94 20.24
C LYS A 135 -8.65 11.12 20.09
N PRO A 136 -7.53 11.74 19.71
CA PRO A 136 -6.26 11.03 19.69
C PRO A 136 -5.94 10.60 21.14
N PRO A 137 -5.53 9.34 21.37
CA PRO A 137 -5.10 8.91 22.68
C PRO A 137 -3.95 9.81 23.15
N VAL A 138 -3.99 10.23 24.41
CA VAL A 138 -2.97 11.09 24.98
C VAL A 138 -1.68 10.29 25.05
N HIS A 139 -0.66 10.66 24.26
CA HIS A 139 0.70 10.18 24.46
C HIS A 139 1.21 10.75 25.79
N SER A 140 0.95 10.03 26.89
CA SER A 140 1.46 10.43 28.21
C SER A 140 2.99 10.34 28.21
N SER A 141 3.65 11.36 28.75
CA SER A 141 5.11 11.47 28.85
C SER A 141 5.75 10.59 29.93
N GLY A 142 5.00 9.61 30.47
CA GLY A 142 5.50 8.59 31.38
C GLY A 142 5.76 7.26 30.64
N PRO A 143 6.43 6.28 31.27
CA PRO A 143 6.53 4.94 30.69
C PRO A 143 5.12 4.36 30.52
N ALA A 144 4.61 4.36 29.29
CA ALA A 144 3.25 3.99 28.90
C ALA A 144 2.92 2.50 29.08
N TRP A 145 3.77 1.76 29.78
CA TRP A 145 3.71 0.30 29.92
C TRP A 145 2.94 -0.21 31.14
N GLN A 146 2.53 0.68 32.06
CA GLN A 146 1.90 0.27 33.32
C GLN A 146 0.36 0.28 33.33
N ALA A 147 -0.30 0.58 32.20
CA ALA A 147 -1.75 0.44 32.07
C ALA A 147 -2.18 -0.80 31.25
N GLU A 148 -1.26 -1.42 30.49
CA GLU A 148 -1.52 -2.63 29.69
C GLU A 148 -1.26 -3.95 30.45
N THR A 149 -1.13 -3.88 31.79
CA THR A 149 -0.75 -5.02 32.63
C THR A 149 -1.86 -6.04 32.93
N GLN A 150 -2.99 -6.02 32.23
CA GLN A 150 -3.96 -7.11 32.21
C GLN A 150 -4.57 -7.29 30.81
N ALA A 151 -3.78 -7.77 29.86
CA ALA A 151 -4.25 -8.07 28.50
C ALA A 151 -4.98 -9.43 28.44
N GLU A 152 -6.26 -9.44 28.80
CA GLU A 152 -7.15 -10.55 28.43
C GLU A 152 -7.20 -10.67 26.89
N GLY A 153 -6.89 -11.87 26.34
CA GLY A 153 -7.16 -12.20 24.93
C GLY A 153 -5.98 -12.35 23.97
N LEU A 154 -4.73 -12.06 24.37
CA LEU A 154 -3.58 -12.22 23.46
C LEU A 154 -3.36 -13.65 23.00
N LEU A 155 -2.98 -13.81 21.74
CA LEU A 155 -2.66 -15.10 21.16
C LEU A 155 -1.22 -15.49 21.49
N SER A 156 -1.04 -16.67 22.08
CA SER A 156 0.25 -17.34 22.27
C SER A 156 0.39 -18.54 21.33
N GLY A 157 1.56 -19.18 21.30
CA GLY A 157 1.80 -20.33 20.42
C GLY A 157 1.85 -19.95 18.93
N LYS A 158 1.35 -20.82 18.04
CA LYS A 158 1.42 -20.60 16.59
C LYS A 158 0.22 -19.78 16.11
N VAL A 159 0.51 -18.68 15.42
CA VAL A 159 -0.48 -17.74 14.88
C VAL A 159 -0.24 -17.59 13.39
N LEU A 160 -1.30 -17.74 12.61
CA LEU A 160 -1.28 -17.50 11.17
C LEU A 160 -2.10 -16.24 10.88
N ALA A 161 -1.45 -15.24 10.27
CA ALA A 161 -2.06 -13.99 9.89
C ALA A 161 -2.23 -13.93 8.37
N LEU A 162 -3.39 -13.48 7.91
CA LEU A 162 -3.69 -13.23 6.51
C LEU A 162 -3.93 -11.74 6.34
N ILE A 163 -3.12 -11.08 5.52
CA ILE A 163 -3.30 -9.68 5.14
C ILE A 163 -3.73 -9.67 3.67
N ASP A 164 -5.01 -9.44 3.44
CA ASP A 164 -5.65 -9.68 2.13
C ASP A 164 -6.93 -8.85 1.97
N ASP A 165 -7.72 -9.11 0.94
CA ASP A 165 -9.08 -8.60 0.75
C ASP A 165 -10.11 -9.72 1.00
N SER A 166 -11.36 -9.37 1.28
CA SER A 166 -12.48 -10.34 1.23
C SER A 166 -12.24 -11.68 2.01
N LEU A 167 -11.90 -11.61 3.31
CA LEU A 167 -11.58 -12.77 4.18
C LEU A 167 -12.82 -13.35 4.92
N ALA A 168 -13.41 -14.44 4.42
CA ALA A 168 -14.69 -15.02 4.87
C ALA A 168 -14.65 -15.68 6.27
N LEU A 169 -14.70 -14.88 7.33
CA LEU A 169 -14.54 -15.32 8.73
C LEU A 169 -15.56 -16.34 9.27
N ALA A 170 -16.72 -16.51 8.63
CA ALA A 170 -17.78 -17.43 9.07
C ALA A 170 -17.91 -18.68 8.19
N HIS A 171 -17.10 -18.79 7.13
CA HIS A 171 -17.11 -19.93 6.22
C HIS A 171 -16.75 -21.23 6.95
N ALA A 172 -17.40 -22.33 6.58
CA ALA A 172 -17.25 -23.63 7.26
C ALA A 172 -15.79 -24.12 7.34
N SER A 173 -14.95 -23.82 6.33
CA SER A 173 -13.52 -24.12 6.31
C SER A 173 -12.74 -23.52 7.48
N PHE A 174 -13.22 -22.41 8.05
CA PHE A 174 -12.50 -21.66 9.09
C PHE A 174 -13.14 -21.82 10.47
N LEU A 175 -13.97 -22.85 10.64
CA LEU A 175 -14.56 -23.21 11.92
C LEU A 175 -13.83 -24.41 12.54
N HIS A 176 -13.74 -24.43 13.87
CA HIS A 176 -13.30 -25.58 14.65
C HIS A 176 -14.39 -25.89 15.68
N GLN A 177 -14.98 -27.09 15.60
CA GLN A 177 -16.10 -27.50 16.46
C GLN A 177 -17.26 -26.47 16.46
N GLY A 178 -17.59 -25.93 15.28
CA GLY A 178 -18.66 -24.94 15.09
C GLY A 178 -18.34 -23.53 15.61
N LYS A 179 -17.09 -23.26 16.00
CA LYS A 179 -16.64 -21.93 16.43
C LYS A 179 -15.60 -21.35 15.48
N ALA A 180 -15.59 -20.02 15.34
CA ALA A 180 -14.63 -19.33 14.50
C ALA A 180 -13.18 -19.58 14.95
N ARG A 181 -12.30 -19.95 13.99
CA ARG A 181 -10.85 -19.99 14.18
C ARG A 181 -10.21 -18.61 14.09
N THR A 182 -10.84 -17.70 13.34
CA THR A 182 -10.49 -16.28 13.33
C THR A 182 -10.73 -15.68 14.70
N ARG A 183 -9.63 -15.38 15.40
CA ARG A 183 -9.66 -14.79 16.75
C ARG A 183 -9.82 -13.29 16.69
N TYR A 184 -9.25 -12.68 15.67
CA TYR A 184 -9.30 -11.26 15.39
C TYR A 184 -9.45 -11.05 13.88
N PHE A 185 -10.43 -10.25 13.49
CA PHE A 185 -10.61 -9.75 12.14
C PHE A 185 -10.56 -8.23 12.21
N TRP A 186 -9.70 -7.59 11.42
CA TRP A 186 -9.62 -6.14 11.30
C TRP A 186 -9.81 -5.71 9.87
N ARG A 187 -10.87 -4.93 9.63
CA ARG A 187 -11.10 -4.24 8.37
C ARG A 187 -10.58 -2.81 8.48
N GLN A 188 -9.70 -2.42 7.57
CA GLN A 188 -8.97 -1.14 7.68
C GLN A 188 -9.77 0.07 7.21
N ASP A 189 -10.71 -0.10 6.28
CA ASP A 189 -11.52 1.01 5.77
C ASP A 189 -12.51 1.57 6.83
N ALA A 190 -13.12 2.71 6.51
CA ALA A 190 -14.12 3.35 7.35
C ALA A 190 -15.50 2.66 7.33
N GLN A 191 -15.65 1.58 6.56
CA GLN A 191 -16.92 0.89 6.35
C GLN A 191 -16.97 -0.42 7.14
N GLY A 192 -17.73 -0.47 8.23
CA GLY A 192 -17.89 -1.74 8.92
C GLY A 192 -18.70 -1.68 10.19
N LYS A 193 -18.86 -2.84 10.81
CA LYS A 193 -19.29 -2.95 12.20
C LYS A 193 -18.13 -3.53 13.01
N GLY A 194 -18.09 -3.17 14.28
CA GLY A 194 -17.00 -3.53 15.16
C GLY A 194 -16.37 -2.31 15.80
N ARG A 195 -15.56 -2.55 16.82
CA ARG A 195 -14.85 -1.50 17.55
C ARG A 195 -13.62 -1.07 16.77
N THR A 196 -13.27 0.21 16.83
CA THR A 196 -11.97 0.64 16.34
C THR A 196 -10.87 0.09 17.25
N PRO A 197 -9.86 -0.63 16.74
CA PRO A 197 -8.73 -1.08 17.55
C PRO A 197 -8.02 0.09 18.21
N GLU A 198 -7.92 0.10 19.53
CA GLU A 198 -7.24 1.20 20.26
C GLU A 198 -5.77 1.35 19.84
N SER A 199 -5.11 0.23 19.49
CA SER A 199 -3.72 0.22 18.99
C SER A 199 -3.56 0.91 17.64
N MET A 200 -4.59 0.91 16.78
CA MET A 200 -4.51 1.47 15.43
C MET A 200 -5.21 2.84 15.32
N GLY A 201 -6.30 3.03 16.06
CA GLY A 201 -7.09 4.27 16.03
C GLY A 201 -7.98 4.44 14.80
N TYR A 202 -8.06 3.46 13.90
CA TYR A 202 -8.97 3.47 12.74
C TYR A 202 -9.40 2.05 12.32
N GLY A 203 -10.37 1.97 11.42
CA GLY A 203 -10.98 0.72 10.96
C GLY A 203 -11.89 0.07 12.01
N HIS A 204 -12.27 -1.18 11.75
CA HIS A 204 -13.24 -1.94 12.54
C HIS A 204 -12.74 -3.36 12.83
N GLU A 205 -12.65 -3.71 14.11
CA GLU A 205 -12.29 -5.03 14.59
C GLU A 205 -13.52 -5.81 15.08
N LEU A 206 -13.52 -7.09 14.73
CA LEU A 206 -14.37 -8.13 15.26
C LEU A 206 -13.51 -9.19 15.96
N THR A 207 -13.91 -9.59 17.16
CA THR A 207 -13.29 -10.68 17.90
C THR A 207 -13.98 -12.01 17.59
N ALA A 208 -13.35 -13.14 17.93
CA ALA A 208 -14.00 -14.44 17.90
C ALA A 208 -15.35 -14.46 18.64
N ALA A 209 -15.52 -13.69 19.73
CA ALA A 209 -16.79 -13.62 20.44
C ALA A 209 -17.88 -12.95 19.60
N ASP A 210 -17.55 -11.84 18.93
CA ASP A 210 -18.47 -11.12 18.04
C ASP A 210 -18.89 -12.01 16.86
N ILE A 211 -17.92 -12.71 16.25
CA ILE A 211 -18.16 -13.62 15.13
C ILE A 211 -19.07 -14.78 15.57
N ASN A 212 -18.75 -15.44 16.69
CA ASN A 212 -19.54 -16.56 17.20
C ASN A 212 -20.96 -16.12 17.60
N ALA A 213 -21.12 -14.93 18.18
CA ALA A 213 -22.43 -14.39 18.51
C ALA A 213 -23.27 -14.14 17.25
N ALA A 214 -22.66 -13.60 16.19
CA ALA A 214 -23.33 -13.41 14.91
C ALA A 214 -23.72 -14.76 14.26
N MET A 215 -22.83 -15.75 14.27
CA MET A 215 -23.16 -17.11 13.78
C MET A 215 -24.31 -17.74 14.57
N GLN A 216 -24.29 -17.64 15.89
CA GLN A 216 -25.34 -18.18 16.75
C GLN A 216 -26.70 -17.52 16.48
N ALA A 217 -26.73 -16.19 16.32
CA ALA A 217 -27.95 -15.44 16.03
C ALA A 217 -28.55 -15.76 14.66
N ASN A 218 -27.74 -16.26 13.72
CA ASN A 218 -28.13 -16.59 12.35
C ASN A 218 -28.00 -18.10 12.07
N THR A 219 -28.20 -18.94 13.09
CA THR A 219 -28.25 -20.40 12.95
C THR A 219 -29.71 -20.86 12.88
N TYR A 220 -30.06 -21.58 11.82
CA TYR A 220 -31.40 -22.15 11.60
C TYR A 220 -31.30 -23.67 11.42
N ASN A 221 -32.08 -24.43 12.19
CA ASN A 221 -32.04 -25.91 12.17
C ASN A 221 -30.62 -26.51 12.31
N GLY A 222 -29.75 -25.85 13.08
CA GLY A 222 -28.38 -26.29 13.31
C GLY A 222 -27.38 -25.94 12.21
N LEU A 223 -27.80 -25.20 11.18
CA LEU A 223 -26.94 -24.70 10.10
C LEU A 223 -26.79 -23.19 10.20
N VAL A 224 -25.56 -22.68 10.06
CA VAL A 224 -25.28 -21.24 10.02
C VAL A 224 -25.66 -20.70 8.64
N ASP A 225 -26.51 -19.66 8.60
CA ASP A 225 -26.74 -18.86 7.41
C ASP A 225 -25.61 -17.82 7.28
N GLU A 226 -24.56 -18.19 6.55
CA GLU A 226 -23.35 -17.39 6.37
C GLU A 226 -23.65 -16.00 5.77
N SER A 227 -24.54 -15.92 4.78
CA SER A 227 -24.94 -14.65 4.19
C SER A 227 -25.62 -13.74 5.22
N ALA A 228 -26.51 -14.28 6.05
CA ALA A 228 -27.14 -13.52 7.13
C ALA A 228 -26.12 -13.07 8.19
N VAL A 229 -25.10 -13.88 8.49
CA VAL A 229 -23.98 -13.47 9.36
C VAL A 229 -23.25 -12.27 8.78
N TYR A 230 -22.90 -12.28 7.49
CA TYR A 230 -22.20 -11.16 6.87
C TYR A 230 -23.07 -9.91 6.75
N VAL A 231 -24.38 -10.04 6.51
CA VAL A 231 -25.33 -8.91 6.63
C VAL A 231 -25.31 -8.34 8.05
N ALA A 232 -25.40 -9.20 9.07
CA ALA A 232 -25.39 -8.80 10.46
C ALA A 232 -24.08 -8.09 10.87
N LEU A 233 -22.94 -8.51 10.33
CA LEU A 233 -21.62 -7.90 10.55
C LEU A 233 -21.32 -6.72 9.63
N GLY A 234 -22.19 -6.43 8.66
CA GLY A 234 -21.96 -5.36 7.70
C GLY A 234 -20.82 -5.65 6.71
N LEU A 235 -20.64 -6.91 6.38
CA LEU A 235 -19.66 -7.46 5.44
C LEU A 235 -20.34 -8.05 4.20
N SER A 236 -21.56 -7.62 3.86
CA SER A 236 -22.38 -8.14 2.76
C SER A 236 -22.90 -7.02 1.85
N THR A 237 -23.15 -7.37 0.60
CA THR A 237 -23.83 -6.52 -0.40
C THR A 237 -25.34 -6.40 -0.20
N LEU A 238 -25.97 -7.38 0.46
CA LEU A 238 -27.42 -7.49 0.59
C LEU A 238 -28.01 -6.42 1.52
N GLY A 239 -29.10 -5.79 1.09
CA GLY A 239 -29.85 -4.81 1.88
C GLY A 239 -29.19 -3.42 1.99
N ARG A 240 -28.04 -3.20 1.35
CA ARG A 240 -27.41 -1.88 1.25
C ARG A 240 -27.92 -1.14 0.02
N LYS A 241 -28.36 0.12 0.18
CA LYS A 241 -28.59 1.01 -0.97
C LYS A 241 -27.24 1.24 -1.63
N MET A 242 -27.09 0.78 -2.88
CA MET A 242 -25.95 1.10 -3.73
C MET A 242 -25.74 2.62 -3.72
N PRO A 243 -24.65 3.15 -3.14
CA PRO A 243 -24.28 4.52 -3.43
C PRO A 243 -24.02 4.60 -4.93
N ARG A 244 -24.39 5.74 -5.56
CA ARG A 244 -24.17 5.90 -7.00
C ARG A 244 -22.65 5.78 -7.26
N ARG A 245 -22.27 4.82 -8.13
CA ARG A 245 -20.89 4.55 -8.60
C ARG A 245 -19.97 3.74 -7.67
N GLU A 246 -20.49 2.98 -6.71
CA GLU A 246 -19.68 2.06 -5.91
C GLU A 246 -19.83 0.59 -6.35
N HIS A 247 -18.70 -0.09 -6.57
CA HIS A 247 -18.62 -1.54 -6.78
C HIS A 247 -18.24 -2.22 -5.45
N PHE A 248 -18.93 -3.30 -5.08
CA PHE A 248 -18.69 -4.01 -3.82
C PHE A 248 -17.56 -5.04 -3.94
N PHE A 249 -16.31 -4.61 -3.81
CA PHE A 249 -15.23 -5.51 -3.41
C PHE A 249 -15.08 -5.41 -1.89
N HIS A 250 -14.77 -6.54 -1.21
CA HIS A 250 -14.84 -6.78 0.25
C HIS A 250 -16.14 -7.33 0.82
N ALA A 251 -17.17 -7.52 0.00
CA ALA A 251 -18.32 -8.26 0.45
C ALA A 251 -17.97 -9.76 0.53
N LEU A 252 -18.34 -10.39 1.64
CA LEU A 252 -18.02 -11.79 1.94
C LEU A 252 -19.16 -12.74 1.53
N ASP A 253 -20.26 -12.20 1.02
CA ASP A 253 -21.39 -12.95 0.46
C ASP A 253 -21.30 -13.14 -1.06
N THR A 254 -20.11 -12.95 -1.64
CA THR A 254 -19.83 -13.22 -3.06
C THR A 254 -19.47 -14.69 -3.30
N SER A 255 -19.69 -15.18 -4.51
CA SER A 255 -19.33 -16.56 -4.88
C SER A 255 -17.83 -16.76 -5.16
N VAL A 256 -17.07 -15.67 -5.29
CA VAL A 256 -15.62 -15.66 -5.54
C VAL A 256 -15.00 -14.51 -4.75
N SER A 257 -13.97 -14.82 -3.97
CA SER A 257 -13.20 -13.85 -3.19
C SER A 257 -11.74 -14.29 -3.10
N HIS A 258 -10.82 -13.37 -3.39
CA HIS A 258 -9.40 -13.67 -3.47
C HIS A 258 -8.84 -14.08 -2.09
N GLY A 259 -8.98 -13.25 -1.07
CA GLY A 259 -8.44 -13.59 0.25
C GLY A 259 -9.10 -14.81 0.90
N THR A 260 -10.37 -15.10 0.66
CA THR A 260 -10.99 -16.36 1.15
C THR A 260 -10.34 -17.58 0.52
N HIS A 261 -10.06 -17.55 -0.78
CA HIS A 261 -9.35 -18.64 -1.45
C HIS A 261 -7.91 -18.77 -0.93
N VAL A 262 -7.19 -17.66 -0.76
CA VAL A 262 -5.85 -17.64 -0.15
C VAL A 262 -5.88 -18.20 1.28
N MET A 263 -6.87 -17.80 2.08
CA MET A 263 -7.05 -18.25 3.46
C MET A 263 -7.37 -19.75 3.53
N ASP A 264 -8.14 -20.30 2.59
CA ASP A 264 -8.38 -21.75 2.49
C ASP A 264 -7.12 -22.53 2.09
N LEU A 265 -6.32 -22.01 1.15
CA LEU A 265 -5.03 -22.63 0.82
C LEU A 265 -4.06 -22.63 2.01
N ALA A 266 -4.05 -21.55 2.79
CA ALA A 266 -3.12 -21.36 3.89
C ALA A 266 -3.57 -22.10 5.17
N ALA A 267 -4.87 -22.13 5.45
CA ALA A 267 -5.42 -22.55 6.74
C ALA A 267 -6.64 -23.44 6.63
N GLY A 268 -7.12 -23.80 5.44
CA GLY A 268 -8.32 -24.60 5.24
C GLY A 268 -8.23 -26.00 5.86
N PRO A 269 -9.36 -26.72 5.94
CA PRO A 269 -9.42 -28.04 6.56
C PRO A 269 -8.74 -29.12 5.70
N CYS A 270 -8.46 -28.85 4.42
CA CYS A 270 -7.82 -29.78 3.49
C CYS A 270 -6.64 -29.10 2.79
N THR A 271 -5.52 -29.81 2.67
CA THR A 271 -4.36 -29.32 1.89
C THR A 271 -4.71 -29.17 0.40
N LEU A 272 -3.98 -28.31 -0.33
CA LEU A 272 -4.16 -28.15 -1.79
C LEU A 272 -4.16 -29.49 -2.53
N LEU A 273 -3.18 -30.36 -2.27
CA LEU A 273 -3.07 -31.67 -2.92
C LEU A 273 -4.28 -32.57 -2.63
N ALA A 274 -4.89 -32.44 -1.46
CA ALA A 274 -6.08 -33.21 -1.11
C ALA A 274 -7.34 -32.74 -1.86
N GLN A 275 -7.36 -31.48 -2.30
CA GLN A 275 -8.47 -30.86 -3.05
C GLN A 275 -8.35 -31.05 -4.57
N MET A 276 -7.19 -31.48 -5.08
CA MET A 276 -6.95 -31.70 -6.50
C MET A 276 -7.30 -33.13 -6.94
N ALA A 277 -7.99 -33.25 -8.08
CA ALA A 277 -8.11 -34.52 -8.80
C ALA A 277 -6.84 -34.80 -9.61
N ASN A 278 -6.64 -36.06 -10.02
CA ASN A 278 -5.57 -36.46 -10.95
C ASN A 278 -4.14 -36.12 -10.48
N VAL A 279 -3.90 -36.09 -9.17
CA VAL A 279 -2.55 -35.92 -8.64
C VAL A 279 -1.75 -37.21 -8.89
N PRO A 280 -0.54 -37.13 -9.50
CA PRO A 280 0.32 -38.30 -9.70
C PRO A 280 0.58 -39.05 -8.38
N PRO A 281 0.70 -40.39 -8.39
CA PRO A 281 0.81 -41.27 -9.57
C PRO A 281 -0.53 -41.75 -10.14
N THR A 282 -1.67 -41.34 -9.58
CA THR A 282 -2.99 -41.85 -9.96
C THR A 282 -3.70 -40.89 -10.92
N PHE A 283 -3.59 -41.15 -12.22
CA PHE A 283 -4.48 -40.56 -13.22
C PHE A 283 -5.92 -41.04 -12.96
N ASP A 284 -6.90 -40.15 -13.07
CA ASP A 284 -8.35 -40.36 -12.81
C ASP A 284 -8.78 -40.53 -11.34
N ALA A 285 -7.92 -40.24 -10.35
CA ALA A 285 -8.33 -40.23 -8.95
C ALA A 285 -9.14 -38.95 -8.61
N PRO A 286 -10.31 -39.08 -7.92
CA PRO A 286 -11.00 -37.92 -7.37
C PRO A 286 -10.14 -37.27 -6.26
N PRO A 287 -10.43 -36.01 -5.88
CA PRO A 287 -9.79 -35.40 -4.72
C PRO A 287 -9.97 -36.29 -3.49
N SER A 288 -8.91 -36.44 -2.69
CA SER A 288 -8.95 -37.29 -1.50
C SER A 288 -9.79 -36.67 -0.37
N TRP A 289 -9.91 -35.34 -0.35
CA TRP A 289 -10.52 -34.57 0.73
C TRP A 289 -9.93 -34.90 2.11
N ALA A 290 -8.69 -35.38 2.15
CA ALA A 290 -7.98 -35.67 3.38
C ALA A 290 -7.81 -34.39 4.20
N LEU A 291 -8.21 -34.47 5.47
CA LEU A 291 -8.05 -33.35 6.40
C LEU A 291 -6.57 -33.07 6.65
N ALA A 292 -6.22 -31.79 6.69
CA ALA A 292 -4.90 -31.32 7.05
C ALA A 292 -4.66 -31.51 8.56
N ASP A 293 -3.52 -32.10 8.92
CA ASP A 293 -3.07 -32.24 10.32
C ASP A 293 -1.69 -31.59 10.52
N ASP A 294 -1.58 -30.34 10.09
CA ASP A 294 -0.37 -29.53 10.23
C ASP A 294 -0.59 -28.34 11.17
N ASP A 295 0.46 -27.56 11.37
CA ASP A 295 0.39 -26.42 12.27
C ASP A 295 -0.56 -25.33 11.78
N ALA A 296 -0.70 -25.16 10.48
CA ALA A 296 -1.53 -24.12 9.89
C ALA A 296 -3.03 -24.46 10.04
N SER A 297 -3.40 -25.73 9.90
CA SER A 297 -4.77 -26.20 10.14
C SER A 297 -5.21 -26.09 11.61
N ARG A 298 -4.26 -26.00 12.54
CA ARG A 298 -4.50 -25.84 14.00
C ARG A 298 -4.26 -24.43 14.53
N ALA A 299 -3.59 -23.57 13.77
CA ALA A 299 -3.22 -22.23 14.22
C ALA A 299 -4.45 -21.34 14.47
N ALA A 300 -4.30 -20.44 15.44
CA ALA A 300 -5.21 -19.32 15.61
C ALA A 300 -5.05 -18.34 14.44
N LEU A 301 -6.15 -17.85 13.89
CA LEU A 301 -6.13 -16.97 12.72
C LEU A 301 -6.31 -15.51 13.12
N ILE A 302 -5.50 -14.63 12.55
CA ILE A 302 -5.74 -13.18 12.50
C ILE A 302 -5.98 -12.80 11.04
N ALA A 303 -7.11 -12.17 10.75
CA ALA A 303 -7.46 -11.72 9.41
C ALA A 303 -7.38 -10.19 9.38
N VAL A 304 -6.57 -9.62 8.49
CA VAL A 304 -6.51 -8.18 8.21
C VAL A 304 -7.02 -7.97 6.81
N GLN A 305 -8.20 -7.36 6.71
CA GLN A 305 -8.80 -6.96 5.45
C GLN A 305 -8.36 -5.54 5.11
N LEU A 306 -7.58 -5.42 4.03
CA LEU A 306 -7.04 -4.15 3.55
C LEU A 306 -8.14 -3.17 3.15
N ASP A 307 -7.81 -1.89 3.11
CA ASP A 307 -8.69 -0.85 2.61
C ASP A 307 -9.00 -1.07 1.11
N TYR A 308 -10.26 -0.88 0.71
CA TYR A 308 -10.69 -0.98 -0.68
C TYR A 308 -9.95 -0.04 -1.62
N ASP A 309 -9.82 1.22 -1.23
CA ASP A 309 -9.19 2.22 -2.08
C ASP A 309 -7.71 1.86 -2.28
N THR A 310 -7.10 1.19 -1.30
CA THR A 310 -5.74 0.65 -1.41
C THR A 310 -5.63 -0.54 -2.36
N VAL A 311 -6.59 -1.45 -2.35
CA VAL A 311 -6.58 -2.60 -3.28
C VAL A 311 -6.72 -2.15 -4.75
N ARG A 312 -7.41 -1.03 -4.99
CA ARG A 312 -7.60 -0.41 -6.30
C ARG A 312 -6.55 0.62 -6.70
N ASP A 313 -5.72 1.04 -5.77
CA ASP A 313 -4.74 2.11 -5.98
C ASP A 313 -3.80 1.78 -7.14
N THR A 314 -3.91 2.54 -8.23
CA THR A 314 -3.08 2.39 -9.44
C THR A 314 -1.69 3.00 -9.26
N SER A 315 -1.44 3.71 -8.17
CA SER A 315 -0.11 4.22 -7.82
C SER A 315 0.68 3.25 -6.93
N GLY A 316 0.00 2.27 -6.31
CA GLY A 316 0.58 1.33 -5.36
C GLY A 316 0.99 1.92 -3.99
N GLY A 317 1.09 3.25 -3.86
CA GLY A 317 1.69 3.91 -2.70
C GLY A 317 0.95 3.68 -1.37
N SER A 318 -0.39 3.59 -1.40
CA SER A 318 -1.17 3.34 -0.18
C SER A 318 -0.97 1.96 0.42
N MET A 319 -0.60 0.97 -0.39
CA MET A 319 -0.35 -0.41 0.05
C MET A 319 0.73 -0.46 1.14
N ASN A 320 1.77 0.35 1.02
CA ASN A 320 2.88 0.40 1.99
C ASN A 320 2.40 0.76 3.40
N VAL A 321 1.48 1.73 3.51
CA VAL A 321 0.92 2.14 4.80
C VAL A 321 0.06 1.03 5.38
N HIS A 322 -0.86 0.50 4.58
CA HIS A 322 -1.87 -0.45 5.05
C HIS A 322 -1.29 -1.83 5.40
N VAL A 323 -0.29 -2.32 4.65
CA VAL A 323 0.41 -3.56 4.96
C VAL A 323 1.26 -3.42 6.22
N LEU A 324 2.01 -2.33 6.38
CA LEU A 324 2.83 -2.10 7.57
C LEU A 324 1.95 -1.99 8.83
N ASP A 325 0.84 -1.27 8.74
CA ASP A 325 -0.17 -1.21 9.80
C ASP A 325 -0.79 -2.58 10.09
N GLY A 326 -1.06 -3.38 9.05
CA GLY A 326 -1.55 -4.76 9.18
C GLY A 326 -0.60 -5.66 9.98
N LEU A 327 0.70 -5.60 9.67
CA LEU A 327 1.74 -6.32 10.41
C LEU A 327 1.78 -5.88 11.87
N MET A 328 1.77 -4.58 12.13
CA MET A 328 1.80 -4.04 13.50
C MET A 328 0.53 -4.40 14.29
N TYR A 329 -0.64 -4.39 13.65
CA TYR A 329 -1.89 -4.86 14.24
C TYR A 329 -1.80 -6.32 14.65
N VAL A 330 -1.33 -7.19 13.76
CA VAL A 330 -1.11 -8.62 14.03
C VAL A 330 -0.23 -8.79 15.27
N LEU A 331 0.92 -8.11 15.31
CA LEU A 331 1.83 -8.17 16.45
C LEU A 331 1.19 -7.66 17.74
N SER A 332 0.30 -6.66 17.67
CA SER A 332 -0.44 -6.13 18.83
C SER A 332 -1.42 -7.12 19.45
N ARG A 333 -1.86 -8.13 18.70
CA ARG A 333 -2.76 -9.20 19.18
C ARG A 333 -2.01 -10.45 19.63
N CYS A 334 -0.69 -10.44 19.54
CA CYS A 334 0.15 -11.56 19.95
C CYS A 334 0.85 -11.31 21.29
N ALA A 335 1.04 -12.38 22.04
CA ALA A 335 1.94 -12.44 23.19
C ALA A 335 3.41 -12.52 22.73
N ALA A 336 4.34 -12.29 23.65
CA ALA A 336 5.77 -12.27 23.33
C ALA A 336 6.31 -13.65 22.91
N ASP A 337 5.66 -14.74 23.35
CA ASP A 337 6.01 -16.12 23.02
C ASP A 337 5.35 -16.64 21.72
N ALA A 338 4.43 -15.88 21.13
CA ALA A 338 3.73 -16.28 19.91
C ALA A 338 4.67 -16.33 18.71
N LYS A 339 4.59 -17.38 17.90
CA LYS A 339 5.26 -17.52 16.60
C LYS A 339 4.27 -17.18 15.50
N VAL A 340 4.54 -16.09 14.79
CA VAL A 340 3.65 -15.49 13.80
C VAL A 340 4.16 -15.79 12.41
N THR A 341 3.31 -16.38 11.57
CA THR A 341 3.49 -16.40 10.11
C THR A 341 2.45 -15.48 9.50
N ALA A 342 2.87 -14.47 8.77
CA ALA A 342 1.98 -13.57 8.03
C ALA A 342 2.07 -13.88 6.54
N ASN A 343 0.93 -14.18 5.92
CA ASN A 343 0.81 -14.24 4.47
C ASN A 343 0.28 -12.91 3.95
N ILE A 344 0.98 -12.35 2.97
CA ILE A 344 0.62 -11.13 2.26
C ILE A 344 0.54 -11.50 0.78
N SER A 345 -0.68 -11.59 0.24
CA SER A 345 -0.90 -11.89 -1.19
C SER A 345 -1.22 -10.62 -1.98
N PHE A 346 -0.52 -9.53 -1.67
CA PHE A 346 -0.59 -8.26 -2.37
C PHE A 346 0.83 -7.70 -2.57
N GLY A 347 0.99 -6.91 -3.63
CA GLY A 347 2.25 -6.25 -3.96
C GLY A 347 2.05 -5.21 -5.07
N THR A 348 3.06 -4.38 -5.29
CA THR A 348 3.11 -3.37 -6.35
C THR A 348 3.93 -3.88 -7.54
N LEU A 349 3.73 -3.31 -8.73
CA LEU A 349 4.57 -3.62 -9.90
C LEU A 349 5.77 -2.69 -9.99
N ALA A 350 5.57 -1.43 -9.59
CA ALA A 350 6.67 -0.49 -9.45
C ALA A 350 7.33 -0.61 -8.06
N GLY A 351 8.43 0.11 -7.90
CA GLY A 351 9.40 -0.04 -6.83
C GLY A 351 10.80 -0.37 -7.37
N PRO A 352 11.83 -0.28 -6.52
CA PRO A 352 13.23 -0.52 -6.93
C PRO A 352 13.57 -1.99 -7.15
N HIS A 353 12.78 -2.94 -6.61
CA HIS A 353 13.01 -4.40 -6.70
C HIS A 353 14.39 -4.86 -6.19
N ASP A 354 14.99 -4.11 -5.27
CA ASP A 354 16.35 -4.33 -4.76
C ASP A 354 16.40 -4.52 -3.22
N GLY A 355 15.22 -4.58 -2.57
CA GLY A 355 15.07 -4.66 -1.12
C GLY A 355 15.15 -3.32 -0.39
N THR A 356 15.22 -2.18 -1.09
CA THR A 356 15.43 -0.87 -0.47
C THR A 356 14.21 0.04 -0.44
N SER A 357 13.04 -0.39 -0.95
CA SER A 357 11.80 0.35 -0.71
C SER A 357 11.50 0.43 0.79
N LEU A 358 10.68 1.40 1.20
CA LEU A 358 10.38 1.58 2.62
C LEU A 358 9.68 0.35 3.23
N LEU A 359 8.72 -0.25 2.53
CA LEU A 359 8.01 -1.44 3.03
C LEU A 359 8.94 -2.67 3.12
N GLU A 360 9.78 -2.92 2.11
CA GLU A 360 10.77 -4.01 2.16
C GLU A 360 11.71 -3.84 3.36
N ALA A 361 12.28 -2.64 3.53
CA ALA A 361 13.18 -2.35 4.64
C ALA A 361 12.48 -2.43 6.02
N ALA A 362 11.21 -2.03 6.11
CA ALA A 362 10.42 -2.15 7.33
C ALA A 362 10.13 -3.62 7.68
N MET A 363 9.81 -4.46 6.70
CA MET A 363 9.62 -5.89 6.90
C MET A 363 10.92 -6.58 7.34
N ASP A 364 12.05 -6.26 6.71
CA ASP A 364 13.36 -6.78 7.09
C ASP A 364 13.74 -6.38 8.52
N GLU A 365 13.52 -5.11 8.90
CA GLU A 365 13.80 -4.63 10.26
C GLU A 365 12.89 -5.34 11.28
N LEU A 366 11.59 -5.51 10.99
CA LEU A 366 10.68 -6.27 11.85
C LEU A 366 11.12 -7.72 12.02
N ILE A 367 11.47 -8.42 10.93
CA ILE A 367 11.94 -9.81 10.99
C ILE A 367 13.23 -9.91 11.82
N GLY A 368 14.18 -9.01 11.59
CA GLY A 368 15.46 -8.95 12.30
C GLY A 368 15.28 -8.70 13.80
N LEU A 369 14.49 -7.70 14.17
CA LEU A 369 14.22 -7.34 15.57
C LEU A 369 13.42 -8.41 16.32
N LEU A 370 12.60 -9.19 15.61
CA LEU A 370 11.76 -10.23 16.19
C LEU A 370 12.43 -11.61 16.25
N GLN A 371 13.67 -11.76 15.78
CA GLN A 371 14.54 -12.92 16.03
C GLN A 371 13.85 -14.28 15.79
N GLY A 372 13.26 -14.46 14.61
CA GLY A 372 12.57 -15.70 14.24
C GLY A 372 11.20 -15.92 14.90
N ARG A 373 10.64 -14.87 15.53
CA ARG A 373 9.25 -14.84 15.99
C ARG A 373 8.26 -14.49 14.88
N LEU A 374 8.70 -13.74 13.87
CA LEU A 374 7.91 -13.36 12.71
C LEU A 374 8.50 -13.99 11.44
N GLN A 375 7.64 -14.61 10.64
CA GLN A 375 7.90 -15.01 9.27
C GLN A 375 6.88 -14.33 8.37
N ILE A 376 7.32 -13.83 7.21
CA ILE A 376 6.46 -13.21 6.22
C ILE A 376 6.56 -14.03 4.93
N ALA A 377 5.42 -14.48 4.42
CA ALA A 377 5.28 -15.07 3.10
C ALA A 377 4.63 -14.02 2.18
N LEU A 378 5.36 -13.64 1.13
CA LEU A 378 4.91 -12.66 0.14
C LEU A 378 4.74 -13.37 -1.21
N ALA A 379 3.63 -13.10 -1.90
CA ALA A 379 3.43 -13.60 -3.26
C ALA A 379 4.39 -12.91 -4.25
N ALA A 380 4.98 -13.67 -5.18
CA ALA A 380 5.92 -13.13 -6.17
C ALA A 380 5.26 -12.25 -7.26
N GLY A 381 3.93 -12.23 -7.32
CA GLY A 381 3.16 -11.52 -8.35
C GLY A 381 2.99 -12.32 -9.65
N ASN A 382 2.03 -11.88 -10.48
CA ASN A 382 1.60 -12.59 -11.69
C ASN A 382 1.91 -11.82 -13.00
N SER A 383 2.83 -10.86 -12.95
CA SER A 383 2.99 -9.85 -14.00
C SER A 383 3.96 -10.21 -15.12
N TYR A 384 4.56 -11.41 -15.08
CA TYR A 384 5.60 -11.83 -16.03
C TYR A 384 5.19 -11.67 -17.50
N GLN A 385 3.93 -11.94 -17.84
CA GLN A 385 3.43 -11.84 -19.23
C GLN A 385 2.73 -10.51 -19.55
N LEU A 386 2.63 -9.58 -18.58
CA LEU A 386 1.93 -8.30 -18.77
C LEU A 386 2.74 -7.28 -19.57
N ARG A 387 4.03 -7.55 -19.82
CA ARG A 387 4.95 -6.66 -20.55
C ARG A 387 5.06 -5.28 -19.91
N THR A 388 5.00 -5.25 -18.58
CA THR A 388 5.10 -4.05 -17.75
C THR A 388 6.52 -3.73 -17.30
N HIS A 389 7.52 -4.51 -17.72
CA HIS A 389 8.94 -4.29 -17.42
C HIS A 389 9.79 -4.27 -18.70
N ALA A 390 10.76 -3.37 -18.74
CA ALA A 390 11.82 -3.34 -19.73
C ALA A 390 13.17 -3.07 -19.06
N ASN A 391 14.21 -3.82 -19.46
CA ASN A 391 15.58 -3.59 -19.04
C ASN A 391 16.45 -3.24 -20.26
N ALA A 392 17.35 -2.26 -20.10
CA ALA A 392 18.34 -1.92 -21.11
C ALA A 392 19.66 -1.48 -20.47
N THR A 393 20.78 -1.89 -21.06
CA THR A 393 22.10 -1.33 -20.74
C THR A 393 22.58 -0.51 -21.92
N LEU A 394 22.90 0.76 -21.67
CA LEU A 394 23.32 1.73 -22.68
C LEU A 394 24.80 2.07 -22.49
N LEU A 395 25.62 1.84 -23.51
CA LEU A 395 26.98 2.36 -23.58
C LEU A 395 26.96 3.87 -23.87
N LYS A 396 28.14 4.49 -23.80
CA LYS A 396 28.29 5.91 -24.14
C LYS A 396 27.75 6.20 -25.55
N ASN A 397 26.92 7.24 -25.64
CA ASN A 397 26.22 7.72 -26.83
C ASN A 397 25.20 6.73 -27.41
N GLU A 398 24.89 5.63 -26.74
CA GLU A 398 23.79 4.75 -27.14
C GLU A 398 22.45 5.32 -26.66
N GLN A 399 21.41 4.95 -27.40
CA GLN A 399 20.03 5.29 -27.08
C GLN A 399 19.12 4.07 -27.26
N VAL A 400 18.07 4.01 -26.47
CA VAL A 400 16.95 3.08 -26.65
C VAL A 400 15.64 3.84 -26.60
N VAL A 401 14.65 3.37 -27.37
CA VAL A 401 13.29 3.92 -27.35
C VAL A 401 12.35 2.86 -26.79
N LEU A 402 11.83 3.10 -25.60
CA LEU A 402 10.77 2.31 -25.01
C LEU A 402 9.42 2.81 -25.56
N HIS A 403 8.56 1.87 -25.93
CA HIS A 403 7.23 2.17 -26.46
C HIS A 403 6.19 1.74 -25.43
N TRP A 404 5.58 2.71 -24.77
CA TRP A 404 4.57 2.49 -23.75
C TRP A 404 3.20 2.90 -24.30
N ARG A 405 2.20 2.03 -24.16
CA ARG A 405 0.85 2.28 -24.69
C ARG A 405 -0.08 2.68 -23.56
N ALA A 406 -0.47 3.95 -23.53
CA ALA A 406 -1.60 4.41 -22.74
C ALA A 406 -2.89 3.99 -23.46
N LEU A 407 -3.75 3.24 -22.78
CA LEU A 407 -5.01 2.75 -23.34
C LEU A 407 -6.01 3.90 -23.48
N PRO A 408 -6.89 3.88 -24.51
CA PRO A 408 -8.04 4.78 -24.54
C PRO A 408 -9.03 4.43 -23.41
N ASP A 409 -9.92 5.37 -23.09
CA ASP A 409 -11.00 5.19 -22.11
C ASP A 409 -10.52 4.83 -20.69
N ASP A 410 -9.32 5.26 -20.32
CA ASP A 410 -8.76 5.11 -18.99
C ASP A 410 -9.03 6.36 -18.15
N SER A 411 -9.78 6.20 -17.07
CA SER A 411 -10.13 7.25 -16.11
C SER A 411 -9.14 7.39 -14.96
N THR A 412 -8.12 6.54 -14.88
CA THR A 412 -7.08 6.58 -13.85
C THR A 412 -5.82 7.25 -14.37
N GLN A 413 -4.88 7.54 -13.48
CA GLN A 413 -3.57 8.05 -13.86
C GLN A 413 -2.62 6.88 -14.10
N SER A 414 -1.76 7.00 -15.12
CA SER A 414 -0.83 5.95 -15.49
C SER A 414 0.62 6.36 -15.21
N PHE A 415 1.43 5.42 -14.72
CA PHE A 415 2.78 5.69 -14.22
C PHE A 415 3.82 4.76 -14.84
N VAL A 416 5.00 5.31 -15.14
CA VAL A 416 6.21 4.55 -15.47
C VAL A 416 7.35 5.01 -14.56
N GLU A 417 7.89 4.08 -13.79
CA GLU A 417 9.13 4.29 -13.03
C GLU A 417 10.33 3.85 -13.86
N ILE A 418 11.38 4.66 -13.87
CA ILE A 418 12.63 4.40 -14.60
C ILE A 418 13.77 4.42 -13.58
N TRP A 419 14.20 3.25 -13.15
CA TRP A 419 15.22 3.04 -12.14
C TRP A 419 16.62 2.99 -12.72
N VAL A 420 17.53 3.70 -12.06
CA VAL A 420 18.95 3.76 -12.41
C VAL A 420 19.78 3.81 -11.14
N GLU A 421 20.59 2.78 -10.91
CA GLU A 421 21.44 2.67 -9.72
C GLU A 421 22.73 3.52 -9.86
N GLU A 422 23.64 3.07 -10.71
CA GLU A 422 24.98 3.63 -10.86
C GLU A 422 25.14 4.45 -12.14
N ASP A 423 26.14 5.34 -12.15
CA ASP A 423 26.61 6.09 -13.33
C ASP A 423 25.53 6.89 -14.11
N ARG A 424 24.43 7.17 -13.42
CA ARG A 424 23.19 7.83 -13.85
C ARG A 424 23.30 9.29 -14.31
N ASP A 425 24.35 10.00 -13.91
CA ASP A 425 24.49 11.45 -14.13
C ASP A 425 24.42 11.86 -15.62
N GLY A 426 24.79 10.94 -16.52
CA GLY A 426 24.79 11.14 -17.96
C GLY A 426 23.52 10.69 -18.69
N LEU A 427 22.54 10.10 -18.00
CA LEU A 427 21.31 9.63 -18.63
C LEU A 427 20.35 10.80 -18.87
N GLU A 428 19.98 11.00 -20.14
CA GLU A 428 18.96 11.95 -20.56
C GLU A 428 17.69 11.20 -20.97
N ILE A 429 16.53 11.75 -20.63
CA ILE A 429 15.21 11.14 -20.90
C ILE A 429 14.36 12.12 -21.71
N ALA A 430 13.94 11.73 -22.91
CA ALA A 430 13.02 12.49 -23.75
C ALA A 430 11.68 11.75 -23.91
N ILE A 431 10.59 12.51 -23.82
CA ILE A 431 9.22 11.98 -23.90
C ILE A 431 8.56 12.48 -25.17
N THR A 432 7.99 11.58 -25.96
CA THR A 432 7.18 11.89 -27.15
C THR A 432 5.74 11.44 -26.92
N PRO A 433 4.80 12.37 -26.67
CA PRO A 433 3.38 12.05 -26.59
C PRO A 433 2.82 11.57 -27.95
N PRO A 434 1.79 10.70 -27.95
CA PRO A 434 1.13 10.23 -29.17
C PRO A 434 0.66 11.37 -30.08
N GLY A 435 1.06 11.32 -31.35
CA GLY A 435 0.67 12.32 -32.36
C GLY A 435 1.25 13.73 -32.12
N ARG A 436 2.25 13.87 -31.25
CA ARG A 436 2.94 15.14 -30.96
C ARG A 436 4.43 15.02 -31.25
N ALA A 437 5.13 16.16 -31.27
CA ALA A 437 6.59 16.19 -31.36
C ALA A 437 7.24 15.67 -30.05
N ALA A 438 8.55 15.44 -30.03
CA ALA A 438 9.24 15.17 -28.78
C ALA A 438 9.29 16.42 -27.88
N LEU A 439 9.18 16.23 -26.56
CA LEU A 439 9.59 17.23 -25.57
C LEU A 439 11.13 17.25 -25.47
N PRO A 440 11.76 18.40 -25.15
CA PRO A 440 13.21 18.45 -24.93
C PRO A 440 13.65 17.41 -23.87
N PRO A 441 14.83 16.78 -24.00
CA PRO A 441 15.30 15.83 -22.99
C PRO A 441 15.48 16.52 -21.63
N LEU A 442 15.14 15.80 -20.55
CA LEU A 442 15.50 16.18 -19.18
C LEU A 442 16.74 15.41 -18.73
N LYS A 443 17.58 16.11 -17.98
CA LYS A 443 18.81 15.57 -17.39
C LYS A 443 18.57 15.11 -15.95
N PHE A 444 19.51 14.33 -15.44
CA PHE A 444 19.56 13.92 -14.04
C PHE A 444 19.40 15.10 -13.07
N GLY A 445 18.38 15.04 -12.21
CA GLY A 445 18.02 16.09 -11.25
C GLY A 445 17.07 17.17 -11.79
N GLU A 446 16.59 17.06 -13.02
CA GLU A 446 15.60 17.96 -13.60
C GLU A 446 14.19 17.38 -13.51
N SER A 447 13.21 18.18 -13.12
CA SER A 447 11.81 17.74 -13.05
C SER A 447 10.90 18.79 -13.67
N ARG A 448 9.99 18.38 -14.56
CA ARG A 448 9.10 19.28 -15.32
C ARG A 448 7.76 18.62 -15.63
N MET A 449 6.77 19.44 -15.96
CA MET A 449 5.46 19.01 -16.42
C MET A 449 5.14 19.58 -17.80
N TRP A 450 4.26 18.92 -18.54
CA TRP A 450 3.74 19.38 -19.82
C TRP A 450 2.23 19.56 -19.73
N THR A 451 1.72 20.72 -20.13
CA THR A 451 0.30 21.07 -20.01
C THR A 451 -0.43 21.13 -21.36
N GLY A 452 0.25 20.84 -22.47
CA GLY A 452 -0.33 20.99 -23.81
C GLY A 452 -0.77 22.43 -24.16
N GLY A 453 -0.34 23.44 -23.40
CA GLY A 453 -0.82 24.83 -23.52
C GLY A 453 -1.99 25.18 -22.59
N GLY A 454 -2.52 24.22 -21.83
CA GLY A 454 -3.52 24.41 -20.79
C GLY A 454 -2.92 24.77 -19.41
N LYS A 455 -3.79 24.82 -18.40
CA LYS A 455 -3.42 25.10 -17.00
C LYS A 455 -3.04 23.86 -16.20
N GLN A 456 -3.68 22.72 -16.47
CA GLN A 456 -3.45 21.46 -15.79
C GLN A 456 -2.38 20.64 -16.52
N PRO A 457 -1.58 19.83 -15.80
CA PRO A 457 -0.59 18.96 -16.41
C PRO A 457 -1.27 17.78 -17.14
N LEU A 458 -0.76 17.43 -18.31
CA LEU A 458 -1.10 16.21 -19.05
C LEU A 458 -0.09 15.09 -18.76
N CYS A 459 1.16 15.46 -18.50
CA CYS A 459 2.16 14.55 -17.95
C CYS A 459 3.24 15.32 -17.17
N ALA A 460 4.01 14.61 -16.35
CA ALA A 460 5.23 15.10 -15.75
C ALA A 460 6.34 14.06 -15.82
N LEU A 461 7.57 14.52 -16.00
CA LEU A 461 8.77 13.73 -15.79
C LEU A 461 9.47 14.28 -14.55
N ILE A 462 9.46 13.49 -13.48
CA ILE A 462 10.02 13.82 -12.17
C ILE A 462 11.28 12.99 -12.01
N TYR A 463 12.42 13.59 -12.35
CA TYR A 463 13.71 12.92 -12.38
C TYR A 463 14.69 13.53 -11.36
N PRO A 464 14.51 13.27 -10.05
CA PRO A 464 15.38 13.78 -9.00
C PRO A 464 16.74 13.06 -8.96
N LYS A 465 17.64 13.54 -8.08
CA LYS A 465 18.96 12.92 -7.89
C LYS A 465 18.94 11.71 -6.95
N THR A 466 18.03 11.73 -6.01
CA THR A 466 17.72 10.67 -5.05
C THR A 466 16.21 10.68 -4.83
N VAL A 467 15.64 9.53 -4.51
CA VAL A 467 14.20 9.36 -4.25
C VAL A 467 13.97 8.83 -2.85
N ALA A 468 12.78 9.02 -2.32
CA ALA A 468 12.39 8.35 -1.07
C ALA A 468 12.12 6.86 -1.29
N THR A 469 11.66 6.46 -2.48
CA THR A 469 11.16 5.10 -2.78
C THR A 469 12.23 4.01 -2.92
N GLY A 470 13.52 4.35 -2.82
CA GLY A 470 14.64 3.41 -2.90
C GLY A 470 15.98 4.04 -2.49
N GLN A 471 17.01 3.23 -2.24
CA GLN A 471 18.30 3.71 -1.69
C GLN A 471 19.52 3.49 -2.60
N ARG A 472 19.50 2.53 -3.54
CA ARG A 472 20.68 2.25 -4.40
C ARG A 472 20.79 3.12 -5.64
N GLY A 473 19.81 3.99 -5.87
CA GLY A 473 19.66 4.65 -7.15
C GLY A 473 18.80 5.90 -7.11
N THR A 474 18.28 6.22 -8.28
CA THR A 474 17.21 7.20 -8.47
C THR A 474 16.12 6.56 -9.29
N CYS A 475 14.91 7.11 -9.18
CA CYS A 475 13.79 6.79 -10.06
C CYS A 475 13.37 8.06 -10.78
N ALA A 476 13.28 8.00 -12.12
CA ALA A 476 12.54 9.00 -12.88
C ALA A 476 11.09 8.51 -13.03
N LEU A 477 10.14 9.24 -12.45
CA LEU A 477 8.72 8.96 -12.62
C LEU A 477 8.17 9.73 -13.82
N LEU A 478 7.68 9.01 -14.82
CA LEU A 478 6.77 9.55 -15.83
C LEU A 478 5.35 9.31 -15.35
N ALA A 479 4.66 10.38 -14.95
CA ALA A 479 3.25 10.36 -14.59
C ALA A 479 2.42 10.97 -15.73
N VAL A 480 1.30 10.34 -16.08
CA VAL A 480 0.41 10.77 -17.16
C VAL A 480 -1.01 10.89 -16.60
N ALA A 481 -1.68 12.00 -16.92
CA ALA A 481 -3.08 12.22 -16.56
C ALA A 481 -3.99 11.19 -17.28
N PRO A 482 -5.24 10.98 -16.82
CA PRO A 482 -6.14 10.00 -17.44
C PRO A 482 -6.33 10.23 -18.93
N THR A 483 -6.63 9.19 -19.70
CA THR A 483 -6.94 9.36 -21.13
C THR A 483 -8.41 9.67 -21.38
N PHE A 484 -9.25 9.54 -20.36
CA PHE A 484 -10.68 9.78 -20.39
C PHE A 484 -11.20 10.31 -19.04
N SER A 485 -12.30 11.07 -19.07
CA SER A 485 -13.00 11.53 -17.87
C SER A 485 -14.44 11.88 -18.21
N PHE A 486 -15.36 11.62 -17.27
CA PHE A 486 -16.73 12.14 -17.33
C PHE A 486 -16.87 13.57 -16.80
N ASP A 487 -15.87 14.08 -16.07
CA ASP A 487 -15.78 15.48 -15.64
C ASP A 487 -15.02 16.30 -16.69
N ASP A 488 -15.66 17.35 -17.19
CA ASP A 488 -15.11 18.27 -18.20
C ASP A 488 -13.97 19.16 -17.66
N LYS A 489 -13.77 19.17 -16.34
CA LYS A 489 -12.67 19.87 -15.67
C LYS A 489 -11.41 19.04 -15.51
N THR A 490 -11.47 17.73 -15.74
CA THR A 490 -10.31 16.85 -15.64
C THR A 490 -9.52 16.91 -16.94
N ALA A 491 -8.24 17.29 -16.85
CA ALA A 491 -7.33 17.21 -17.97
C ALA A 491 -7.13 15.76 -18.40
N THR A 492 -7.25 15.51 -19.70
CA THR A 492 -6.98 14.20 -20.29
C THR A 492 -5.74 14.22 -21.17
N ALA A 493 -4.87 13.24 -20.98
CA ALA A 493 -3.67 13.04 -21.78
C ALA A 493 -4.00 12.28 -23.09
N PRO A 494 -3.19 12.45 -24.15
CA PRO A 494 -3.38 11.66 -25.37
C PRO A 494 -3.17 10.16 -25.10
N ASN A 495 -4.15 9.33 -25.50
CA ASN A 495 -3.97 7.87 -25.58
C ASN A 495 -3.11 7.46 -26.78
N GLY A 496 -2.60 6.24 -26.75
CA GLY A 496 -1.76 5.66 -27.78
C GLY A 496 -0.33 5.41 -27.31
N VAL A 497 0.60 5.31 -28.27
CA VAL A 497 1.98 4.94 -27.98
C VAL A 497 2.80 6.19 -27.62
N TRP A 498 3.13 6.31 -26.35
CA TRP A 498 4.14 7.20 -25.82
C TRP A 498 5.52 6.60 -26.06
N GLN A 499 6.47 7.43 -26.50
CA GLN A 499 7.86 7.01 -26.63
C GLN A 499 8.70 7.63 -25.51
N ILE A 500 9.48 6.79 -24.83
CA ILE A 500 10.44 7.18 -23.81
C ILE A 500 11.82 6.89 -24.40
N THR A 501 12.53 7.94 -24.81
CA THR A 501 13.88 7.82 -25.36
C THR A 501 14.88 8.04 -24.25
N LEU A 502 15.70 7.03 -24.00
CA LEU A 502 16.78 7.03 -23.02
C LEU A 502 18.10 7.16 -23.76
N THR A 503 18.92 8.16 -23.43
CA THR A 503 20.21 8.40 -24.08
C THR A 503 21.30 8.51 -23.03
N ASN A 504 22.35 7.70 -23.15
CA ASN A 504 23.50 7.79 -22.26
C ASN A 504 24.55 8.75 -22.84
N THR A 505 24.62 9.96 -22.29
CA THR A 505 25.66 10.95 -22.63
C THR A 505 26.90 10.86 -21.73
N GLY A 506 26.83 9.98 -20.72
CA GLY A 506 27.89 9.70 -19.76
C GLY A 506 29.05 8.90 -20.36
N LYS A 507 30.09 8.67 -19.56
CA LYS A 507 31.29 7.95 -20.01
C LYS A 507 31.20 6.44 -19.80
N LYS A 508 30.38 5.99 -18.85
CA LYS A 508 30.27 4.60 -18.43
C LYS A 508 28.92 4.04 -18.88
N ALA A 509 28.82 2.71 -18.91
CA ALA A 509 27.56 2.04 -19.20
C ALA A 509 26.53 2.35 -18.10
N VAL A 510 25.27 2.48 -18.48
CA VAL A 510 24.15 2.70 -17.56
C VAL A 510 23.10 1.63 -17.80
N THR A 511 22.71 0.91 -16.76
CA THR A 511 21.60 -0.05 -16.79
C THR A 511 20.35 0.63 -16.26
N VAL A 512 19.24 0.43 -16.97
CA VAL A 512 17.95 1.03 -16.67
C VAL A 512 16.90 -0.07 -16.60
N ASP A 513 16.09 -0.03 -15.55
CA ASP A 513 14.89 -0.85 -15.40
C ASP A 513 13.67 0.06 -15.39
N ALA A 514 12.77 -0.15 -16.35
CA ALA A 514 11.53 0.60 -16.49
C ALA A 514 10.34 -0.28 -16.13
N TYR A 515 9.54 0.14 -15.16
CA TYR A 515 8.34 -0.55 -14.71
C TYR A 515 7.10 0.32 -14.94
N VAL A 516 6.07 -0.26 -15.53
CA VAL A 516 4.73 0.32 -15.57
C VAL A 516 4.02 -0.08 -14.29
N GLU A 517 3.54 0.88 -13.52
CA GLU A 517 2.73 0.57 -12.34
C GLU A 517 1.37 -0.01 -12.76
N ARG A 518 0.78 -0.82 -11.89
CA ARG A 518 -0.51 -1.47 -12.11
C ARG A 518 -1.60 -0.44 -12.44
N ASP A 519 -2.34 -0.70 -13.51
CA ASP A 519 -3.53 0.06 -13.88
C ASP A 519 -4.67 -0.91 -14.19
N ASP A 520 -5.36 -1.32 -13.12
CA ASP A 520 -6.55 -2.14 -13.24
C ASP A 520 -7.77 -1.22 -13.28
N VAL A 521 -8.15 -0.79 -14.48
CA VAL A 521 -9.44 -0.14 -14.71
C VAL A 521 -10.54 -1.18 -14.45
N VAL A 522 -11.10 -1.16 -13.24
CA VAL A 522 -12.27 -1.98 -12.86
C VAL A 522 -13.56 -1.29 -13.25
#